data_AF-A0A800KKU2-F1
#
_entry.id   AF-A0A800KKU2-F1
#
_cell.length_a   1.000
_cell.length_b   1.000
_cell.length_c   1.000
_cell.angle_alpha   90.00
_cell.angle_beta   90.00
_cell.angle_gamma   90.00
#
_symmetry.space_group_name_H-M   'P 1'
#
loop_
_entity.id
_entity.type
_entity.pdbx_description
1 polymer ?
#
loop_
_entity_poly.entity_id
_entity_poly.type
_entity_poly.pdbx_seq_one_letter_code
_entity_poly.pdbx_strand_id
1 'polypeptide(L)'
;MRRWGNVAILGTCVMVGAVAVGGFRGPEDPTQAPSAVAPGQGERGVWDLLVAVPFRVDEPFTHWWRAERPEVRAGHLLVLAVDPIVVRPRQSAEPILFVGDETAERVNAGFEDGALIVIVPALAGTDGWPMTELAGQPMWFGEPGLPEQVDAAAIREARRLVPDLIGFSEARVNQALTAGGNGLRCQDQAQLYLYAADWIERFAPADRHIIERLRLTR
;
A
#
# COMPACT_ATOMS: atom_id res chain seq x y z
N MET A 1 56.19 28.59 -57.93
CA MET A 1 55.97 30.00 -58.33
C MET A 1 54.47 30.28 -58.27
N ARG A 2 54.11 31.46 -57.70
CA ARG A 2 52.84 32.23 -57.85
C ARG A 2 51.56 31.60 -57.28
N ARG A 3 51.05 32.15 -56.15
CA ARG A 3 50.20 33.35 -55.93
C ARG A 3 48.71 33.02 -56.09
N TRP A 4 47.97 33.00 -54.97
CA TRP A 4 47.09 34.07 -54.46
C TRP A 4 45.72 34.11 -55.14
N GLY A 5 44.68 33.98 -54.32
CA GLY A 5 43.29 34.19 -54.71
C GLY A 5 42.35 33.98 -53.54
N ASN A 6 42.38 34.90 -52.56
CA ASN A 6 41.31 35.07 -51.58
C ASN A 6 40.04 35.51 -52.30
N VAL A 7 38.92 34.83 -52.07
CA VAL A 7 37.59 35.47 -52.08
C VAL A 7 36.77 34.87 -50.94
N ALA A 8 36.48 35.72 -49.96
CA ALA A 8 35.50 35.50 -48.92
C ALA A 8 34.12 35.88 -49.47
N ILE A 9 33.11 35.02 -49.26
CA ILE A 9 31.70 35.43 -49.26
C ILE A 9 31.05 34.85 -48.01
N LEU A 10 30.52 35.76 -47.20
CA LEU A 10 29.71 35.53 -46.02
C LEU A 10 28.48 34.69 -46.34
N GLY A 11 28.19 33.73 -45.47
CA GLY A 11 26.92 33.00 -45.42
C GLY A 11 26.64 32.55 -44.00
N THR A 12 26.28 33.49 -43.13
CA THR A 12 25.90 33.22 -41.74
C THR A 12 24.49 32.64 -41.70
N CYS A 13 24.38 31.30 -41.77
CA CYS A 13 23.15 30.60 -41.39
C CYS A 13 23.21 30.32 -39.88
N VAL A 14 22.49 31.13 -39.11
CA VAL A 14 22.16 30.84 -37.70
C VAL A 14 21.19 29.66 -37.70
N MET A 15 21.71 28.45 -37.54
CA MET A 15 20.90 27.28 -37.18
C MET A 15 20.71 27.32 -35.66
N VAL A 16 19.55 27.80 -35.22
CA VAL A 16 19.03 27.54 -33.87
C VAL A 16 18.63 26.08 -33.83
N GLY A 17 19.59 25.21 -33.54
CA GLY A 17 19.30 23.83 -33.14
C GLY A 17 18.68 23.87 -31.75
N ALA A 18 17.36 23.66 -31.69
CA ALA A 18 16.68 23.39 -30.42
C ALA A 18 17.32 22.16 -29.78
N VAL A 19 18.13 22.38 -28.76
CA VAL A 19 18.51 21.31 -27.84
C VAL A 19 17.22 20.90 -27.15
N ALA A 20 16.70 19.73 -27.53
CA ALA A 20 15.71 19.04 -26.73
C ALA A 20 16.36 18.80 -25.37
N VAL A 21 16.06 19.67 -24.42
CA VAL A 21 16.33 19.43 -23.01
C VAL A 21 15.44 18.25 -22.64
N GLY A 22 15.98 17.04 -22.81
CA GLY A 22 15.47 15.86 -22.13
C GLY A 22 15.50 16.21 -20.65
N GLY A 23 14.33 16.51 -20.11
CA GLY A 23 14.17 16.82 -18.70
C GLY A 23 14.66 15.63 -17.91
N PHE A 24 15.87 15.75 -17.37
CA PHE A 24 16.37 14.91 -16.31
C PHE A 24 15.42 15.14 -15.14
N ARG A 25 14.40 14.29 -15.00
CA ARG A 25 13.59 14.22 -13.80
C ARG A 25 14.54 13.72 -12.71
N GLY A 26 14.80 14.59 -11.73
CA GLY A 26 15.57 14.23 -10.54
C GLY A 26 14.94 13.04 -9.80
N PRO A 27 15.59 12.55 -8.74
CA PRO A 27 15.01 11.51 -7.89
C PRO A 27 13.59 11.93 -7.50
N GLU A 28 12.64 11.04 -7.75
CA GLU A 28 11.21 11.26 -7.56
C GLU A 28 10.95 11.89 -6.18
N ASP A 29 10.18 12.97 -6.16
CA ASP A 29 9.76 13.64 -4.94
C ASP A 29 8.95 12.64 -4.10
N PRO A 30 9.42 12.22 -2.91
CA PRO A 30 8.73 11.24 -2.08
C PRO A 30 7.37 11.75 -1.56
N THR A 31 7.08 13.04 -1.76
CA THR A 31 5.81 13.69 -1.44
C THR A 31 4.80 13.61 -2.59
N GLN A 32 5.21 13.17 -3.77
CA GLN A 32 4.32 13.02 -4.91
C GLN A 32 3.55 11.70 -4.79
N ALA A 33 2.23 11.78 -4.65
CA ALA A 33 1.36 10.61 -4.64
C ALA A 33 1.65 9.74 -5.90
N PRO A 34 1.89 8.42 -5.74
CA PRO A 34 2.30 7.57 -6.83
C PRO A 34 1.31 7.61 -7.98
N SER A 35 1.83 7.74 -9.20
CA SER A 35 1.03 7.75 -10.41
C SER A 35 0.75 6.30 -10.84
N ALA A 36 -0.36 5.76 -10.33
CA ALA A 36 -1.32 4.88 -11.02
C ALA A 36 -2.23 4.24 -9.96
N VAL A 37 -3.34 4.91 -9.62
CA VAL A 37 -4.46 4.23 -8.95
C VAL A 37 -4.94 3.13 -9.89
N ALA A 38 -4.97 1.88 -9.43
CA ALA A 38 -5.52 0.80 -10.23
C ALA A 38 -6.97 1.13 -10.62
N PRO A 39 -7.37 0.96 -11.90
CA PRO A 39 -8.73 1.28 -12.34
C PRO A 39 -9.79 0.64 -11.41
N GLY A 40 -10.71 1.46 -10.90
CA GLY A 40 -11.83 1.02 -10.04
C GLY A 40 -11.59 1.04 -8.53
N GLN A 41 -10.33 0.97 -8.04
CA GLN A 41 -10.04 0.99 -6.59
C GLN A 41 -10.28 2.39 -5.98
N GLY A 42 -9.99 3.43 -6.77
CA GLY A 42 -10.11 4.82 -6.36
C GLY A 42 -11.50 5.23 -5.87
N GLU A 43 -12.54 4.69 -6.49
CA GLU A 43 -13.94 4.97 -6.14
C GLU A 43 -14.38 4.32 -4.81
N ARG A 44 -13.59 3.37 -4.30
CA ARG A 44 -13.87 2.62 -3.07
C ARG A 44 -12.84 2.90 -1.97
N GLY A 45 -12.12 4.00 -2.10
CA GLY A 45 -11.28 4.57 -1.04
C GLY A 45 -9.90 3.96 -0.88
N VAL A 46 -9.49 3.01 -1.71
CA VAL A 46 -8.09 2.52 -1.78
C VAL A 46 -7.48 3.00 -3.07
N TRP A 47 -6.48 3.87 -2.98
CA TRP A 47 -5.85 4.48 -4.14
C TRP A 47 -4.67 3.65 -4.62
N ASP A 48 -3.84 3.15 -3.72
CA ASP A 48 -2.64 2.43 -4.12
C ASP A 48 -2.12 1.48 -3.03
N LEU A 49 -1.33 0.48 -3.45
CA LEU A 49 -0.58 -0.42 -2.59
C LEU A 49 0.89 0.02 -2.58
N LEU A 50 1.30 0.72 -1.52
CA LEU A 50 2.63 1.34 -1.42
C LEU A 50 3.70 0.33 -1.02
N VAL A 51 3.38 -0.51 -0.05
CA VAL A 51 4.29 -1.48 0.56
C VAL A 51 3.51 -2.74 0.89
N ALA A 52 4.13 -3.90 0.67
CA ALA A 52 3.65 -5.19 1.15
C ALA A 52 4.80 -5.94 1.81
N VAL A 53 4.61 -6.38 3.05
CA VAL A 53 5.58 -7.18 3.79
C VAL A 53 4.91 -8.51 4.14
N PRO A 54 5.29 -9.64 3.51
CA PRO A 54 4.83 -10.94 3.97
C PRO A 54 5.42 -11.18 5.36
N PHE A 55 4.61 -11.67 6.29
CA PHE A 55 5.05 -11.99 7.63
C PHE A 55 4.68 -13.40 8.04
N ARG A 56 5.41 -13.90 9.04
CA ARG A 56 5.03 -15.07 9.84
C ARG A 56 5.34 -14.83 11.31
N VAL A 57 4.54 -15.42 12.19
CA VAL A 57 4.71 -15.37 13.65
C VAL A 57 5.03 -16.76 14.20
N ASP A 58 5.91 -16.83 15.18
CA ASP A 58 6.23 -18.08 15.86
C ASP A 58 5.12 -18.47 16.87
N GLU A 59 4.62 -17.48 17.61
CA GLU A 59 3.47 -17.55 18.50
C GLU A 59 2.22 -17.01 17.78
N PRO A 60 1.24 -17.87 17.47
CA PRO A 60 0.04 -17.45 16.78
C PRO A 60 -0.82 -16.52 17.63
N PHE A 61 -1.59 -15.67 16.98
CA PHE A 61 -2.52 -14.76 17.64
C PHE A 61 -3.91 -14.81 17.01
N THR A 62 -4.91 -14.34 17.74
CA THR A 62 -6.29 -14.30 17.25
C THR A 62 -6.53 -13.04 16.42
N HIS A 63 -7.01 -13.19 15.18
CA HIS A 63 -7.51 -12.07 14.39
C HIS A 63 -8.90 -11.68 14.88
N TRP A 64 -9.04 -10.51 15.49
CA TRP A 64 -10.32 -10.09 16.07
C TRP A 64 -11.27 -9.45 15.06
N TRP A 65 -10.77 -9.06 13.90
CA TRP A 65 -11.53 -8.34 12.87
C TRP A 65 -12.32 -9.28 11.95
N ARG A 66 -12.66 -10.47 12.45
CA ARG A 66 -13.57 -11.45 11.82
C ARG A 66 -14.40 -12.17 12.86
N ALA A 67 -15.62 -12.54 12.49
CA ALA A 67 -16.52 -13.29 13.35
C ALA A 67 -15.96 -14.65 13.75
N GLU A 68 -15.26 -15.34 12.85
CA GLU A 68 -14.70 -16.67 13.11
C GLU A 68 -13.45 -16.63 14.01
N ARG A 69 -12.85 -15.45 14.18
CA ARG A 69 -11.64 -15.23 14.99
C ARG A 69 -10.51 -16.23 14.68
N PRO A 70 -10.05 -16.29 13.41
CA PRO A 70 -9.05 -17.27 13.02
C PRO A 70 -7.74 -17.05 13.78
N GLU A 71 -7.02 -18.15 14.01
CA GLU A 71 -5.64 -18.12 14.51
C GLU A 71 -4.69 -17.74 13.35
N VAL A 72 -3.93 -16.67 13.53
CA VAL A 72 -3.01 -16.13 12.53
C VAL A 72 -1.60 -16.61 12.79
N ARG A 73 -1.00 -17.20 11.75
CA ARG A 73 0.41 -17.62 11.73
C ARG A 73 1.22 -16.93 10.65
N ALA A 74 0.56 -16.49 9.59
CA ALA A 74 1.16 -15.79 8.48
C ALA A 74 0.15 -14.78 7.90
N GLY A 75 0.66 -13.83 7.13
CA GLY A 75 -0.15 -12.80 6.52
C GLY A 75 0.69 -11.77 5.79
N HIS A 76 0.07 -10.64 5.50
CA HIS A 76 0.74 -9.48 4.95
C HIS A 76 0.51 -8.26 5.84
N LEU A 77 1.57 -7.50 6.08
CA LEU A 77 1.47 -6.13 6.53
C LEU A 77 1.49 -5.24 5.28
N LEU A 78 0.46 -4.43 5.11
CA LEU A 78 0.31 -3.58 3.93
C LEU A 78 0.36 -2.11 4.34
N VAL A 79 0.93 -1.28 3.48
CA VAL A 79 0.78 0.18 3.53
C VAL A 79 -0.02 0.60 2.31
N LEU A 80 -1.21 1.14 2.54
CA LEU A 80 -2.15 1.54 1.51
C LEU A 80 -2.22 3.07 1.44
N ALA A 81 -2.18 3.62 0.23
CA ALA A 81 -2.67 4.97 -0.01
C ALA A 81 -4.20 4.90 -0.08
N VAL A 82 -4.90 5.72 0.69
CA VAL A 82 -6.36 5.67 0.83
C VAL A 82 -6.97 7.06 0.70
N ASP A 83 -8.27 7.12 0.41
CA ASP A 83 -9.03 8.37 0.49
C ASP A 83 -9.19 8.78 1.97
N PRO A 84 -8.60 9.92 2.38
CA PRO A 84 -8.74 10.43 3.75
C PRO A 84 -10.19 10.56 4.20
N ILE A 85 -11.11 10.91 3.31
CA ILE A 85 -12.52 11.10 3.67
C ILE A 85 -13.16 9.79 4.14
N VAL A 86 -12.74 8.66 3.55
CA VAL A 86 -13.26 7.33 3.89
C VAL A 86 -12.76 6.85 5.25
N VAL A 87 -11.49 7.12 5.56
CA VAL A 87 -10.84 6.67 6.81
C VAL A 87 -10.90 7.67 7.96
N ARG A 88 -11.57 8.82 7.76
CA ARG A 88 -11.75 9.83 8.79
C ARG A 88 -12.43 9.23 10.03
N PRO A 89 -11.82 9.34 11.22
CA PRO A 89 -12.42 8.87 12.47
C PRO A 89 -13.81 9.44 12.69
N ARG A 90 -14.74 8.61 13.15
CA ARG A 90 -16.12 9.01 13.41
C ARG A 90 -16.68 8.35 14.66
N GLN A 91 -17.73 8.96 15.21
CA GLN A 91 -18.45 8.44 16.39
C GLN A 91 -19.47 7.34 16.04
N SER A 92 -19.48 6.89 14.78
CA SER A 92 -20.33 5.81 14.27
C SER A 92 -19.46 4.67 13.72
N ALA A 93 -20.08 3.59 13.27
CA ALA A 93 -19.37 2.48 12.64
C ALA A 93 -18.49 2.96 11.47
N GLU A 94 -17.28 2.43 11.36
CA GLU A 94 -16.31 2.78 10.31
C GLU A 94 -16.43 1.84 9.11
N PRO A 95 -16.04 2.26 7.88
CA PRO A 95 -16.09 1.38 6.73
C PRO A 95 -15.12 0.23 6.94
N ILE A 96 -15.56 -0.98 6.63
CA ILE A 96 -14.73 -2.18 6.81
C ILE A 96 -13.83 -2.34 5.58
N LEU A 97 -12.53 -2.49 5.81
CA LEU A 97 -11.57 -2.75 4.74
C LEU A 97 -11.50 -4.25 4.44
N PHE A 98 -11.82 -4.61 3.22
CA PHE A 98 -11.69 -5.96 2.68
C PHE A 98 -10.46 -6.06 1.78
N VAL A 99 -9.79 -7.22 1.82
CA VAL A 99 -8.69 -7.57 0.93
C VAL A 99 -8.95 -8.98 0.42
N GLY A 100 -9.40 -9.10 -0.83
CA GLY A 100 -9.82 -10.38 -1.39
C GLY A 100 -10.99 -11.00 -0.60
N ASP A 101 -10.72 -12.12 0.05
CA ASP A 101 -11.65 -12.89 0.89
C ASP A 101 -11.40 -12.73 2.40
N GLU A 102 -10.61 -11.73 2.79
CA GLU A 102 -10.28 -11.41 4.18
C GLU A 102 -10.68 -9.98 4.58
N THR A 103 -10.74 -9.73 5.89
CA THR A 103 -10.79 -8.38 6.45
C THR A 103 -9.40 -7.94 6.87
N ALA A 104 -9.09 -6.67 6.66
CA ALA A 104 -7.82 -6.09 7.08
C ALA A 104 -7.98 -5.41 8.45
N GLU A 105 -7.11 -5.78 9.40
CA GLU A 105 -7.01 -5.08 10.67
C GLU A 105 -6.25 -3.76 10.50
N ARG A 106 -6.84 -2.65 10.92
CA ARG A 106 -6.20 -1.32 10.85
C ARG A 106 -5.34 -1.09 12.08
N VAL A 107 -4.07 -0.77 11.87
CA VAL A 107 -3.12 -0.47 12.95
C VAL A 107 -3.16 1.02 13.32
N ASN A 108 -3.42 1.89 12.34
CA ASN A 108 -3.55 3.34 12.51
C ASN A 108 -4.86 3.89 11.92
N ALA A 109 -5.09 5.19 12.07
CA ALA A 109 -6.26 5.86 11.52
C ALA A 109 -6.07 6.15 10.03
N GLY A 110 -4.91 6.69 9.65
CA GLY A 110 -4.51 6.99 8.28
C GLY A 110 -5.21 8.20 7.65
N PHE A 111 -5.91 9.01 8.45
CA PHE A 111 -6.71 10.13 7.97
C PHE A 111 -5.87 11.33 7.51
N GLU A 112 -4.95 11.83 8.33
CA GLU A 112 -4.26 13.09 8.03
C GLU A 112 -3.29 12.97 6.85
N ASP A 113 -2.60 11.83 6.74
CA ASP A 113 -1.60 11.57 5.69
C ASP A 113 -2.15 10.75 4.51
N GLY A 114 -3.38 10.23 4.59
CA GLY A 114 -3.94 9.35 3.57
C GLY A 114 -3.20 8.01 3.44
N ALA A 115 -2.54 7.57 4.50
CA ALA A 115 -1.75 6.33 4.53
C ALA A 115 -2.22 5.41 5.65
N LEU A 116 -2.65 4.21 5.28
CA LEU A 116 -3.21 3.23 6.19
C LEU A 116 -2.32 1.98 6.26
N ILE A 117 -1.87 1.66 7.46
CA ILE A 117 -1.09 0.47 7.78
C ILE A 117 -2.04 -0.59 8.30
N VAL A 118 -2.03 -1.76 7.66
CA VAL A 118 -2.98 -2.84 7.96
C VAL A 118 -2.30 -4.20 8.03
N ILE A 119 -2.92 -5.11 8.78
CA ILE A 119 -2.54 -6.52 8.89
C ILE A 119 -3.65 -7.36 8.23
N VAL A 120 -3.26 -8.19 7.27
CA VAL A 120 -4.17 -9.09 6.54
C VAL A 120 -3.74 -10.53 6.79
N PRO A 121 -4.55 -11.34 7.49
CA PRO A 121 -4.26 -12.76 7.66
C PRO A 121 -4.15 -13.49 6.32
N ALA A 122 -3.35 -14.55 6.28
CA ALA A 122 -3.32 -15.48 5.17
C ALA A 122 -3.07 -16.91 5.69
N LEU A 123 -3.47 -17.90 4.90
CA LEU A 123 -3.07 -19.28 5.17
C LEU A 123 -1.55 -19.41 5.07
N ALA A 124 -0.95 -20.07 6.06
CA ALA A 124 0.49 -20.36 6.05
C ALA A 124 0.78 -21.58 5.15
N GLY A 125 1.77 -21.44 4.28
CA GLY A 125 2.31 -22.50 3.46
C GLY A 125 3.16 -23.48 4.26
N THR A 126 3.66 -24.52 3.60
CA THR A 126 4.54 -25.52 4.23
C THR A 126 5.86 -24.94 4.73
N ASP A 127 6.29 -23.80 4.18
CA ASP A 127 7.47 -23.04 4.58
C ASP A 127 7.17 -21.97 5.67
N GLY A 128 5.90 -21.87 6.08
CA GLY A 128 5.40 -20.92 7.08
C GLY A 128 5.15 -19.51 6.54
N TRP A 129 5.33 -19.25 5.25
CA TRP A 129 5.04 -17.97 4.61
C TRP A 129 3.59 -17.91 4.11
N PRO A 130 3.00 -16.72 3.90
CA PRO A 130 1.62 -16.62 3.43
C PRO A 130 1.46 -17.23 2.02
N MET A 131 0.44 -18.06 1.83
CA MET A 131 0.07 -18.65 0.53
C MET A 131 -0.76 -17.71 -0.34
N THR A 132 -1.45 -16.74 0.28
CA THR A 132 -2.35 -15.85 -0.45
C THR A 132 -1.56 -14.91 -1.34
N GLU A 133 -1.78 -14.99 -2.65
CA GLU A 133 -1.27 -14.02 -3.61
C GLU A 133 -2.09 -12.72 -3.53
N LEU A 134 -1.43 -11.57 -3.43
CA LEU A 134 -2.08 -10.26 -3.42
C LEU A 134 -2.47 -9.78 -4.83
N ALA A 135 -1.80 -10.29 -5.87
CA ALA A 135 -2.05 -9.89 -7.24
C ALA A 135 -3.49 -10.26 -7.67
N GLY A 136 -4.20 -9.29 -8.26
CA GLY A 136 -5.59 -9.45 -8.65
C GLY A 136 -6.59 -9.44 -7.49
N GLN A 137 -6.14 -9.44 -6.23
CA GLN A 137 -7.04 -9.33 -5.07
C GLN A 137 -7.53 -7.88 -4.95
N PRO A 138 -8.85 -7.65 -4.99
CA PRO A 138 -9.41 -6.32 -4.78
C PRO A 138 -9.20 -5.87 -3.32
N MET A 139 -8.93 -4.58 -3.11
CA MET A 139 -8.85 -3.97 -1.79
C MET A 139 -9.88 -2.83 -1.70
N TRP A 140 -10.83 -2.87 -0.78
CA TRP A 140 -11.86 -1.84 -0.76
C TRP A 140 -12.49 -1.63 0.60
N PHE A 141 -12.99 -0.41 0.80
CA PHE A 141 -13.89 -0.11 1.90
C PHE A 141 -15.32 -0.49 1.51
N GLY A 142 -15.91 -1.41 2.27
CA GLY A 142 -17.32 -1.75 2.17
C GLY A 142 -18.20 -0.87 3.08
N GLU A 143 -19.40 -1.36 3.34
CA GLU A 143 -20.35 -0.64 4.19
C GLU A 143 -19.83 -0.48 5.63
N PRO A 144 -20.24 0.59 6.33
CA PRO A 144 -19.88 0.79 7.73
C PRO A 144 -20.40 -0.33 8.63
N GLY A 145 -19.54 -0.85 9.50
CA GLY A 145 -19.93 -1.92 10.42
C GLY A 145 -18.84 -2.28 11.43
N LEU A 146 -19.09 -3.37 12.16
CA LEU A 146 -18.14 -3.95 13.10
C LEU A 146 -17.42 -5.12 12.42
N PRO A 147 -16.10 -5.05 12.17
CA PRO A 147 -15.36 -6.10 11.49
C PRO A 147 -15.41 -7.44 12.24
N GLU A 148 -15.49 -7.43 13.57
CA GLU A 148 -15.64 -8.64 14.41
C GLU A 148 -16.97 -9.37 14.21
N GLN A 149 -17.92 -8.81 13.45
CA GLN A 149 -19.19 -9.43 13.07
C GLN A 149 -19.19 -9.96 11.63
N VAL A 150 -18.12 -9.71 10.88
CA VAL A 150 -18.00 -10.12 9.47
C VAL A 150 -17.47 -11.56 9.40
N ASP A 151 -18.28 -12.43 8.80
CA ASP A 151 -17.89 -13.80 8.46
C ASP A 151 -17.59 -13.95 6.96
N ALA A 152 -17.13 -15.14 6.56
CA ALA A 152 -16.80 -15.45 5.17
C ALA A 152 -18.01 -15.27 4.21
N ALA A 153 -19.25 -15.45 4.68
CA ALA A 153 -20.44 -15.25 3.86
C ALA A 153 -20.69 -13.75 3.60
N ALA A 154 -20.52 -12.93 4.63
CA ALA A 154 -20.59 -11.48 4.52
C ALA A 154 -19.51 -10.92 3.57
N ILE A 155 -18.27 -11.44 3.64
CA ILE A 155 -17.19 -11.02 2.71
C ILE A 155 -17.56 -11.36 1.26
N ARG A 156 -18.08 -12.57 0.99
CA ARG A 156 -18.53 -12.96 -0.36
C ARG A 156 -19.67 -12.09 -0.86
N GLU A 157 -20.62 -11.72 -0.01
CA GLU A 157 -21.71 -10.83 -0.39
C GLU A 157 -21.20 -9.40 -0.66
N ALA A 158 -20.36 -8.86 0.21
CA ALA A 158 -19.71 -7.57 -0.02
C ALA A 158 -18.94 -7.55 -1.35
N ARG A 159 -18.25 -8.65 -1.70
CA ARG A 159 -17.57 -8.81 -2.99
C ARG A 159 -18.53 -8.81 -4.18
N ARG A 160 -19.72 -9.40 -4.06
CA ARG A 160 -20.74 -9.40 -5.13
C ARG A 160 -21.27 -8.01 -5.46
N LEU A 161 -21.21 -7.06 -4.51
CA LEU A 161 -21.65 -5.68 -4.71
C LEU A 161 -20.62 -4.81 -5.47
N VAL A 162 -19.41 -5.33 -5.66
CA VAL A 162 -18.32 -4.64 -6.39
C VAL A 162 -17.73 -5.52 -7.49
N PRO A 163 -18.54 -6.07 -8.42
CA PRO A 163 -18.09 -7.07 -9.39
C PRO A 163 -17.00 -6.54 -10.34
N ASP A 164 -17.04 -5.24 -10.64
CA ASP A 164 -16.12 -4.57 -11.56
C ASP A 164 -14.81 -4.15 -10.90
N LEU A 165 -14.71 -4.31 -9.57
CA LEU A 165 -13.50 -3.96 -8.85
C LEU A 165 -12.43 -5.03 -9.08
N ILE A 166 -11.36 -4.63 -9.76
CA ILE A 166 -10.19 -5.47 -10.05
C ILE A 166 -9.07 -5.10 -9.08
N GLY A 167 -8.33 -6.09 -8.58
CA GLY A 167 -7.17 -5.86 -7.73
C GLY A 167 -5.96 -5.25 -8.45
N PHE A 168 -4.89 -5.04 -7.68
CA PHE A 168 -3.63 -4.53 -8.23
C PHE A 168 -2.97 -5.53 -9.19
N SER A 169 -2.28 -4.99 -10.20
CA SER A 169 -1.51 -5.81 -11.15
C SER A 169 -0.34 -6.49 -10.45
N GLU A 170 0.13 -7.61 -11.02
CA GLU A 170 1.32 -8.31 -10.55
C GLU A 170 2.54 -7.38 -10.47
N ALA A 171 2.73 -6.51 -11.47
CA ALA A 171 3.80 -5.53 -11.48
C ALA A 171 3.74 -4.56 -10.28
N ARG A 172 2.54 -4.09 -9.92
CA ARG A 172 2.37 -3.19 -8.77
C ARG A 172 2.61 -3.91 -7.45
N VAL A 173 2.08 -5.13 -7.30
CA VAL A 173 2.32 -5.97 -6.12
C VAL A 173 3.80 -6.27 -5.96
N ASN A 174 4.52 -6.63 -7.03
CA ASN A 174 5.95 -6.87 -6.99
C ASN A 174 6.75 -5.62 -6.59
N GLN A 175 6.33 -4.43 -7.03
CA GLN A 175 6.92 -3.16 -6.60
C GLN A 175 6.70 -2.93 -5.09
N ALA A 176 5.50 -3.17 -4.58
CA ALA A 176 5.17 -3.03 -3.17
C ALA A 176 5.92 -4.05 -2.29
N LEU A 177 6.05 -5.30 -2.74
CA LEU A 177 6.86 -6.33 -2.08
C LEU A 177 8.33 -5.93 -2.04
N THR A 178 8.87 -5.42 -3.15
CA THR A 178 10.24 -4.92 -3.22
C THR A 178 10.45 -3.74 -2.26
N ALA A 179 9.47 -2.84 -2.14
CA ALA A 179 9.50 -1.72 -1.20
C ALA A 179 9.42 -2.18 0.27
N GLY A 180 8.73 -3.28 0.55
CA GLY A 180 8.65 -3.92 1.86
C GLY A 180 9.92 -4.68 2.27
N GLY A 181 10.75 -5.03 1.29
CA GLY A 181 12.01 -5.72 1.50
C GLY A 181 11.81 -7.22 1.76
N ASN A 182 12.61 -7.78 2.66
CA ASN A 182 12.53 -9.20 2.99
C ASN A 182 11.30 -9.50 3.84
N GLY A 183 10.78 -10.72 3.73
CA GLY A 183 9.71 -11.20 4.61
C GLY A 183 10.09 -11.09 6.09
N LEU A 184 9.10 -10.74 6.90
CA LEU A 184 9.25 -10.51 8.33
C LEU A 184 8.97 -11.79 9.11
N ARG A 185 9.89 -12.18 9.99
CA ARG A 185 9.62 -13.18 11.03
C ARG A 185 9.50 -12.48 12.37
N CYS A 186 8.37 -12.68 13.03
CA CYS A 186 8.08 -12.17 14.37
C CYS A 186 7.97 -13.32 15.36
N GLN A 187 8.29 -13.06 16.62
CA GLN A 187 7.99 -13.95 17.72
C GLN A 187 6.48 -14.02 17.93
N ASP A 188 5.81 -12.88 18.04
CA ASP A 188 4.41 -12.78 18.40
C ASP A 188 3.71 -11.57 17.72
N GLN A 189 2.46 -11.32 18.10
CA GLN A 189 1.70 -10.17 17.65
C GLN A 189 2.35 -8.85 18.09
N ALA A 190 2.87 -8.75 19.31
CA ALA A 190 3.44 -7.49 19.81
C ALA A 190 4.63 -7.04 18.94
N GLN A 191 5.51 -7.96 18.52
CA GLN A 191 6.61 -7.63 17.62
C GLN A 191 6.13 -7.19 16.24
N LEU A 192 5.05 -7.79 15.71
CA LEU A 192 4.45 -7.38 14.44
C LEU A 192 3.95 -5.92 14.51
N TYR A 193 3.33 -5.50 15.60
CA TYR A 193 2.84 -4.13 15.76
C TYR A 193 3.97 -3.13 15.98
N LEU A 194 5.06 -3.53 16.65
CA LEU A 194 6.26 -2.69 16.71
C LEU A 194 6.85 -2.44 15.32
N TYR A 195 6.89 -3.48 14.48
CA TYR A 195 7.33 -3.33 13.09
C TYR A 195 6.35 -2.46 12.27
N ALA A 196 5.04 -2.58 12.52
CA ALA A 196 4.04 -1.69 11.94
C ALA A 196 4.24 -0.22 12.33
N ALA A 197 4.69 0.05 13.56
CA ALA A 197 4.96 1.40 14.03
C ALA A 197 6.04 2.12 13.21
N ASP A 198 7.04 1.40 12.70
CA ASP A 198 8.09 1.97 11.84
C ASP A 198 7.53 2.39 10.47
N TRP A 199 6.53 1.67 9.95
CA TRP A 199 5.81 2.06 8.73
C TRP A 199 4.86 3.24 8.97
N ILE A 200 4.21 3.31 10.14
CA ILE A 200 3.41 4.47 10.55
C ILE A 200 4.31 5.70 10.64
N GLU A 201 5.49 5.60 11.27
CA GLU A 201 6.45 6.72 11.37
C GLU A 201 6.83 7.29 9.99
N ARG A 202 6.97 6.40 9.00
CA ARG A 202 7.39 6.76 7.65
C ARG A 202 6.26 7.33 6.78
N PHE A 203 5.07 6.75 6.85
CA PHE A 203 3.98 7.04 5.90
C PHE A 203 2.81 7.81 6.52
N ALA A 204 2.62 7.72 7.82
CA ALA A 204 1.55 8.40 8.55
C ALA A 204 2.09 9.13 9.80
N PRO A 205 3.07 10.07 9.65
CA PRO A 205 3.70 10.74 10.77
C PRO A 205 2.73 11.54 11.65
N ALA A 206 1.56 11.93 11.15
CA ALA A 206 0.51 12.55 11.95
C ALA A 206 -0.05 11.61 13.04
N ASP A 207 -0.01 10.30 12.81
CA ASP A 207 -0.43 9.27 13.77
C ASP A 207 0.65 8.98 14.83
N ARG A 208 1.53 9.94 15.12
CA ARG A 208 2.63 9.81 16.10
C ARG A 208 2.19 9.27 17.46
N HIS A 209 1.03 9.68 17.95
CA HIS A 209 0.48 9.21 19.22
C HIS A 209 0.24 7.68 19.22
N ILE A 210 -0.07 7.08 18.07
CA ILE A 210 -0.18 5.63 17.90
C ILE A 210 1.19 4.97 18.02
N ILE A 211 2.21 5.53 17.37
CA ILE A 211 3.60 5.05 17.43
C ILE A 211 4.08 5.00 18.88
N GLU A 212 3.87 6.09 19.63
CA GLU A 212 4.24 6.20 21.03
C GLU A 212 3.55 5.12 21.87
N ARG A 213 2.24 4.91 21.67
CA ARG A 213 1.48 3.85 22.36
C ARG A 213 2.01 2.45 22.04
N LEU A 214 2.26 2.13 20.76
CA LEU A 214 2.77 0.82 20.35
C LEU A 214 4.14 0.53 20.96
N ARG A 215 5.02 1.54 21.07
CA ARG A 215 6.36 1.39 21.65
C ARG A 215 6.37 1.33 23.19
N LEU A 216 5.34 1.82 23.86
CA LEU A 216 5.23 1.82 25.34
C LEU A 216 4.72 0.50 25.93
N THR A 217 4.08 -0.37 25.15
CA THR A 217 3.41 -1.60 25.65
C THR A 217 4.40 -2.76 25.87
N ARG A 218 5.60 -2.47 26.38
CA ARG A 218 6.66 -3.45 26.63
C ARG A 218 6.75 -3.84 28.10
#